data_AF-A0A7X9AF77-F1
#
_entry.id   AF-A0A7X9AF77-F1
#
_cell.length_a   1.000
_cell.length_b   1.000
_cell.length_c   1.000
_cell.angle_alpha   90.00
_cell.angle_beta   90.00
_cell.angle_gamma   90.00
#
_symmetry.space_group_name_H-M   'P 1'
#
loop_
_entity.id
_entity.type
_entity.pdbx_description
1 polymer ?
#
loop_
_entity_poly.entity_id
_entity_poly.type
_entity_poly.pdbx_seq_one_letter_code
_entity_poly.pdbx_strand_id
1 'polypeptide(L)'
;QLGLGLTLWKGTFEGWSDTWLRWCDREGNLLPTGEEQRERAEAAEARVGEQRERTEEQRERAEAAEAQVREQRERAERLQARLRELGVEE
;
A
#
# COMPACT_ATOMS: atom_id res chain seq x y z
N GLN A 1 31.91 15.67 -19.13
CA GLN A 1 31.31 16.96 -18.75
C GLN A 1 30.05 16.63 -17.96
N LEU A 2 29.86 17.18 -16.74
CA LEU A 2 28.85 16.71 -15.78
C LEU A 2 27.39 17.07 -16.15
N GLY A 3 27.15 17.84 -17.22
CA GLY A 3 25.79 18.08 -17.73
C GLY A 3 24.87 18.84 -16.77
N LEU A 4 25.44 19.58 -15.82
CA LEU A 4 24.71 20.36 -14.82
C LEU A 4 24.56 21.82 -15.27
N GLY A 5 23.35 22.34 -15.13
CA GLY A 5 23.01 23.75 -15.32
C GLY A 5 22.51 24.40 -14.03
N LEU A 6 22.36 25.72 -14.08
CA LEU A 6 21.73 26.52 -13.02
C LEU A 6 20.54 27.26 -13.63
N THR A 7 19.42 27.26 -12.91
CA THR A 7 18.21 27.97 -13.31
C THR A 7 17.59 28.70 -12.12
N LEU A 8 16.82 29.73 -12.42
CA LEU A 8 16.06 30.46 -11.41
C LEU A 8 14.72 29.75 -11.21
N TRP A 9 14.40 29.44 -9.96
CA TRP A 9 13.14 28.82 -9.56
C TRP A 9 12.45 29.68 -8.52
N LYS A 10 11.18 30.01 -8.76
CA LYS A 10 10.36 30.78 -7.82
C LYS A 10 9.61 29.82 -6.90
N GLY A 11 9.84 29.93 -5.60
CA GLY A 11 9.13 29.14 -4.61
C GLY A 11 9.69 29.31 -3.21
N THR A 12 9.30 28.42 -2.31
CA THR A 12 9.68 28.47 -0.90
C THR A 12 10.86 27.54 -0.65
N PHE A 13 11.94 28.06 -0.07
CA PHE A 13 13.07 27.27 0.39
C PHE A 13 13.47 27.75 1.79
N GLU A 14 13.65 26.81 2.72
CA GLU A 14 13.91 27.10 4.15
C GLU A 14 12.92 28.09 4.79
N GLY A 15 11.65 28.07 4.34
CA GLY A 15 10.59 28.95 4.85
C GLY A 15 10.51 30.34 4.19
N TRP A 16 11.41 30.65 3.25
CA TRP A 16 11.46 31.93 2.55
C TRP A 16 10.97 31.79 1.12
N SER A 17 9.98 32.61 0.75
CA SER A 17 9.39 32.60 -0.60
C SER A 17 10.05 33.66 -1.47
N ASP A 18 10.88 33.25 -2.42
CA ASP A 18 11.60 34.14 -3.32
C ASP A 18 12.01 33.39 -4.61
N THR A 19 12.86 34.02 -5.43
CA THR A 19 13.51 33.43 -6.59
C THR A 19 14.86 32.86 -6.17
N TRP A 20 14.97 31.53 -6.17
CA TRP A 20 16.15 30.79 -5.78
C TRP A 20 16.94 30.31 -6.97
N LEU A 21 18.24 30.12 -6.79
CA LEU A 21 19.10 29.41 -7.73
C LEU A 21 18.96 27.90 -7.49
N ARG A 22 18.59 27.13 -8.50
CA ARG A 22 18.53 25.66 -8.43
C ARG A 22 19.36 24.99 -9.52
N TRP A 23 19.86 23.80 -9.19
CA TRP A 23 20.54 22.93 -10.14
C TRP A 23 19.51 22.29 -11.08
N CYS A 24 19.85 22.24 -12.36
CA CYS A 24 19.09 21.51 -13.36
C CYS A 24 20.00 20.55 -14.15
N ASP A 25 19.38 19.52 -14.71
CA ASP A 25 20.06 18.64 -15.66
C ASP A 25 20.23 19.32 -17.03
N ARG A 26 20.78 18.58 -18.00
CA ARG A 26 21.04 19.08 -19.36
C ARG A 26 19.76 19.40 -20.14
N GLU A 27 18.63 18.87 -19.72
CA GLU A 27 17.30 19.08 -20.32
C GLU A 27 16.56 20.23 -19.62
N GLY A 28 17.15 20.82 -18.57
CA GLY A 28 16.56 21.91 -17.80
C GLY A 28 15.63 21.44 -16.69
N ASN A 29 15.56 20.13 -16.41
CA ASN A 29 14.76 19.62 -15.31
C ASN A 29 15.45 19.92 -13.98
N LEU A 30 14.67 20.43 -13.02
CA LEU A 30 15.17 20.72 -11.69
C LEU A 30 15.57 19.44 -10.97
N LEU A 31 16.78 19.43 -10.44
CA LEU A 31 17.24 18.35 -9.58
C LEU A 31 16.60 18.53 -8.19
N PRO A 32 15.97 17.48 -7.64
CA PRO A 32 15.38 17.56 -6.31
C PRO A 32 16.48 17.77 -5.26
N THR A 33 16.17 18.53 -4.20
CA THR A 33 17.05 18.60 -3.02
C THR A 33 17.05 17.27 -2.27
N GLY A 34 18.06 17.10 -1.40
CA GLY A 34 18.11 15.95 -0.50
C GLY A 34 16.85 15.82 0.37
N GLU A 35 16.29 16.95 0.81
CA GLU A 35 15.03 16.98 1.57
C GLU A 35 13.84 16.52 0.72
N GLU A 36 13.68 17.02 -0.51
CA GLU A 36 12.62 16.57 -1.41
C GLU A 36 12.74 15.06 -1.74
N GLN A 37 13.97 14.57 -1.91
CA GLN A 37 14.20 13.13 -2.11
C GLN A 37 13.82 12.32 -0.88
N ARG A 38 14.17 12.79 0.32
CA ARG A 38 13.81 12.14 1.57
C ARG A 38 12.31 12.10 1.78
N GLU A 39 11.61 13.23 1.58
CA GLU A 39 10.15 13.30 1.69
C GLU A 39 9.47 12.34 0.69
N ARG A 40 9.96 12.29 -0.56
CA ARG A 40 9.47 11.33 -1.56
C ARG A 40 9.69 9.88 -1.14
N ALA A 41 10.84 9.57 -0.55
CA ALA A 41 11.14 8.22 -0.06
C ALA A 41 10.22 7.84 1.11
N GLU A 42 10.07 8.72 2.10
CA GLU A 42 9.17 8.52 3.25
C GLU A 42 7.71 8.36 2.80
N ALA A 43 7.25 9.19 1.87
CA ALA A 43 5.91 9.07 1.30
C ALA A 43 5.72 7.76 0.51
N ALA A 44 6.75 7.30 -0.20
CA ALA A 44 6.70 6.02 -0.90
C ALA A 44 6.65 4.84 0.08
N GLU A 45 7.45 4.87 1.15
CA GLU A 45 7.44 3.85 2.21
C GLU A 45 6.09 3.80 2.92
N ALA A 46 5.50 4.95 3.25
CA ALA A 46 4.17 5.02 3.86
C ALA A 46 3.09 4.37 2.97
N ARG A 47 3.13 4.62 1.65
CA ARG A 47 2.20 4.00 0.69
C ARG A 47 2.39 2.48 0.60
N VAL A 48 3.63 2.02 0.62
CA VAL A 48 3.93 0.58 0.63
C VAL A 48 3.43 -0.06 1.92
N GLY A 49 3.59 0.61 3.07
CA GLY A 49 3.05 0.18 4.36
C GLY A 49 1.53 0.04 4.33
N GLU A 50 0.83 1.09 3.89
CA GLU A 50 -0.64 1.08 3.77
C GLU A 50 -1.15 -0.05 2.85
N GLN A 51 -0.48 -0.25 1.70
CA GLN A 51 -0.86 -1.31 0.77
C GLN A 51 -0.67 -2.71 1.35
N ARG A 52 0.38 -2.92 2.16
CA ARG A 52 0.63 -4.19 2.85
C ARG A 52 -0.43 -4.46 3.89
N GLU A 53 -0.75 -3.48 4.73
CA GLU A 53 -1.79 -3.60 5.76
C GLU A 53 -3.14 -3.98 5.14
N ARG A 54 -3.54 -3.30 4.06
CA ARG A 54 -4.78 -3.64 3.33
C ARG A 54 -4.77 -5.05 2.76
N THR A 55 -3.62 -5.52 2.27
CA THR A 55 -3.49 -6.87 1.72
C THR A 55 -3.58 -7.92 2.82
N GLU A 56 -2.99 -7.65 3.98
CA GLU A 56 -3.05 -8.51 5.16
C GLU A 56 -4.47 -8.59 5.72
N GLU A 57 -5.15 -7.46 5.86
CA GLU A 57 -6.55 -7.42 6.29
C GLU A 57 -7.48 -8.19 5.32
N GLN A 58 -7.27 -8.06 4.01
CA GLN A 58 -8.02 -8.84 3.03
C GLN A 58 -7.76 -10.35 3.15
N ARG A 59 -6.53 -10.76 3.42
CA ARG A 59 -6.19 -12.17 3.65
C ARG A 59 -6.86 -12.70 4.91
N GLU A 60 -6.78 -11.97 6.01
CA GLU A 60 -7.42 -12.36 7.28
C GLU A 60 -8.95 -12.52 7.10
N ARG A 61 -9.59 -11.56 6.41
CA ARG A 61 -11.02 -11.65 6.09
C ARG A 61 -11.36 -12.87 5.21
N ALA A 62 -10.53 -13.19 4.23
CA ALA A 62 -10.71 -14.36 3.37
C ALA A 62 -10.55 -15.66 4.17
N GLU A 63 -9.50 -15.76 5.00
CA GLU A 63 -9.25 -16.93 5.86
C GLU A 63 -10.38 -17.14 6.87
N ALA A 64 -10.88 -16.07 7.49
CA ALA A 64 -12.04 -16.13 8.39
C ALA A 64 -13.29 -16.60 7.66
N ALA A 65 -13.57 -16.09 6.46
CA ALA A 65 -14.70 -16.52 5.65
C ALA A 65 -14.59 -18.01 5.27
N GLU A 66 -13.42 -18.48 4.86
CA GLU A 66 -13.19 -19.90 4.58
C GLU A 66 -13.37 -20.78 5.81
N ALA A 67 -12.89 -20.34 6.98
CA ALA A 67 -13.07 -21.07 8.23
C ALA A 67 -14.55 -21.22 8.59
N GLN A 68 -15.35 -20.15 8.42
CA GLN A 68 -16.80 -20.19 8.61
C GLN A 68 -17.46 -21.18 7.64
N VAL A 69 -17.09 -21.15 6.35
CA VAL A 69 -17.64 -22.10 5.36
C VAL A 69 -17.31 -23.55 5.71
N ARG A 70 -16.06 -23.82 6.13
CA ARG A 70 -15.64 -25.16 6.57
C ARG A 70 -16.46 -25.62 7.77
N GLU A 71 -16.60 -24.78 8.79
CA GLU A 71 -17.37 -25.11 9.98
C GLU A 71 -18.84 -25.40 9.67
N GLN A 72 -19.48 -24.60 8.81
CA GLN A 72 -20.87 -24.84 8.41
C GLN A 72 -21.03 -26.16 7.65
N ARG A 73 -20.09 -26.51 6.77
CA ARG A 73 -20.11 -27.80 6.06
C ARG A 73 -19.99 -28.96 7.04
N GLU A 74 -19.03 -28.92 7.96
CA GLU A 74 -18.88 -29.97 8.97
C GLU A 74 -20.13 -30.13 9.84
N ARG A 75 -20.76 -29.02 10.23
CA ARG A 75 -22.03 -29.05 11.00
C ARG A 75 -23.15 -29.69 10.19
N ALA A 76 -23.28 -29.34 8.91
CA ALA A 76 -24.28 -29.92 8.01
C ALA A 76 -24.04 -31.42 7.81
N GLU A 77 -22.79 -31.84 7.59
CA GLU A 77 -22.40 -33.24 7.46
C GLU A 77 -22.69 -34.05 8.73
N ARG A 78 -22.36 -33.50 9.91
CA ARG A 78 -22.70 -34.14 11.20
C ARG A 78 -24.20 -34.30 11.40
N LEU A 79 -24.99 -33.29 11.02
CA LEU A 79 -26.45 -33.36 11.11
C LEU A 79 -27.00 -34.43 10.16
N GLN A 80 -26.53 -34.46 8.91
CA GLN A 80 -26.93 -35.49 7.94
C GLN A 80 -26.56 -36.90 8.42
N ALA A 81 -25.35 -37.09 8.95
CA ALA A 81 -24.93 -38.38 9.52
C ALA A 81 -25.85 -38.82 10.67
N ARG A 82 -26.23 -37.89 11.55
CA ARG A 82 -27.13 -38.18 12.67
C ARG A 82 -28.57 -38.49 12.21
N LEU A 83 -29.07 -37.82 11.17
CA LEU A 83 -30.37 -38.13 10.58
C LEU A 83 -30.38 -39.52 9.93
N ARG A 84 -29.29 -39.90 9.25
CA ARG A 84 -29.09 -41.26 8.70
C ARG A 84 -29.09 -42.33 9.79
N GLU A 85 -28.36 -42.11 10.88
CA GLU A 85 -28.31 -43.05 12.01
C GLU A 85 -29.68 -43.24 12.67
N LEU A 86 -30.50 -42.19 12.72
CA LEU A 86 -31.86 -42.24 13.26
C LEU A 86 -32.88 -42.83 12.27
N GLY A 87 -32.47 -43.18 11.05
CA GLY A 87 -33.34 -43.80 10.04
C GLY A 87 -34.42 -42.86 9.49
N VAL A 88 -34.20 -41.54 9.54
CA VAL A 88 -35.18 -40.51 9.13
C VAL A 88 -35.00 -40.10 7.65
N GLU A 89 -34.36 -40.94 6.84
CA GLU A 89 -34.35 -40.76 5.39
C GLU A 89 -35.56 -41.50 4.79
N GLU A 90 -36.73 -40.84 4.75
CA GLU A 90 -37.78 -41.10 3.74
C GLU A 90 -37.58 -40.19 2.53
#